data_AF-A0ABD3S021-F1
#
_entry.id   AF-A0ABD3S021-F1
#
_cell.length_a   1.000
_cell.length_b   1.000
_cell.length_c   1.000
_cell.angle_alpha   90.00
_cell.angle_beta   90.00
_cell.angle_gamma   90.00
#
_symmetry.space_group_name_H-M   'P 1'
#
loop_
_entity.id
_entity.type
_entity.pdbx_description
1 polymer ?
#
loop_
_entity_poly.entity_id
_entity_poly.type
_entity_poly.pdbx_seq_one_letter_code
_entity_poly.pdbx_strand_id
1 'polypeptide(L)'
;MEIIVGLKFNNTYTKENIKMLRCGHLMIMTNREDDNSYIEGLVINFIHYFWWSLVDLPGFFQQIISPIVKCTKGKKLETIFMLPQYDI
;
A
#
# COMPACT_ATOMS: atom_id res chain seq x y z
N MET A 1 6.20 8.56 10.85
CA MET A 1 7.11 7.68 10.11
C MET A 1 8.42 7.41 10.86
N GLU A 2 9.11 8.43 11.36
CA GLU A 2 10.34 8.26 12.17
C GLU A 2 10.19 7.29 13.36
N ILE A 3 9.12 7.43 14.14
CA ILE A 3 8.93 6.66 15.37
C ILE A 3 8.44 5.22 15.09
N ILE A 4 7.54 5.08 14.11
CA ILE A 4 6.84 3.81 13.85
C ILE A 4 7.67 2.93 12.91
N VAL A 5 8.12 3.48 11.78
CA VAL A 5 8.90 2.73 10.78
C VAL A 5 10.40 2.76 11.10
N GLY A 6 10.88 3.80 11.78
CA GLY A 6 12.32 4.00 12.03
C GLY A 6 13.03 4.76 10.91
N LEU A 7 12.29 5.48 10.07
CA LEU A 7 12.90 6.31 9.03
C LEU A 7 13.72 7.45 9.67
N LYS A 8 14.76 7.93 9.01
CA LYS A 8 15.57 9.08 9.43
C LYS A 8 15.72 10.02 8.25
N PHE A 9 15.65 11.32 8.48
CA PHE A 9 15.87 12.29 7.42
C PHE A 9 17.29 12.20 6.84
N ASN A 10 17.41 12.50 5.55
CA ASN A 10 18.67 12.53 4.81
C ASN A 10 19.43 11.19 4.78
N ASN A 11 18.74 10.07 5.00
CA ASN A 11 19.32 8.73 4.90
C ASN A 11 18.84 8.03 3.62
N THR A 12 19.75 7.32 2.97
CA THR A 12 19.44 6.50 1.77
C THR A 12 19.31 5.04 2.20
N TYR A 13 18.19 4.41 1.84
CA TYR A 13 17.87 3.04 2.21
C TYR A 13 18.21 2.09 1.08
N THR A 14 18.89 1.00 1.42
CA THR A 14 19.25 -0.09 0.51
C THR A 14 18.68 -1.40 1.05
N LYS A 15 18.68 -2.45 0.24
CA LYS A 15 18.21 -3.79 0.64
C LYS A 15 18.92 -4.34 1.89
N GLU A 16 20.16 -3.93 2.11
CA GLU A 16 20.96 -4.32 3.27
C GLU A 16 20.53 -3.55 4.52
N ASN A 17 20.28 -2.24 4.40
CA ASN A 17 19.98 -1.36 5.52
C ASN A 17 18.50 -1.33 5.93
N ILE A 18 17.56 -1.77 5.06
CA ILE A 18 16.13 -1.91 5.43
C ILE A 18 15.96 -2.81 6.67
N LYS A 19 16.83 -3.80 6.87
CA LYS A 19 16.76 -4.70 8.04
C LYS A 19 16.93 -3.97 9.38
N MET A 20 17.44 -2.73 9.36
CA MET A 20 17.58 -1.88 10.55
C MET A 20 16.30 -1.11 10.88
N LEU A 21 15.33 -1.05 9.95
CA LEU A 21 14.02 -0.44 10.17
C LEU A 21 13.16 -1.33 11.06
N ARG A 22 12.27 -0.70 11.83
CA ARG A 22 11.30 -1.42 12.67
C ARG A 22 10.25 -2.13 11.82
N CYS A 23 9.89 -1.51 10.70
CA CYS A 23 9.00 -2.09 9.70
C CYS A 23 9.76 -2.22 8.38
N GLY A 24 9.94 -3.45 7.91
CA GLY A 24 10.58 -3.73 6.62
C GLY A 24 9.67 -3.53 5.40
N HIS A 25 8.37 -3.33 5.64
CA HIS A 25 7.35 -3.11 4.63
C HIS A 25 6.39 -2.02 5.13
N LEU A 26 5.93 -1.17 4.22
CA LEU A 26 4.86 -0.22 4.44
C LEU A 26 3.63 -0.69 3.68
N MET A 27 2.58 -1.04 4.44
CA MET A 27 1.31 -1.47 3.89
C MET A 27 0.31 -0.32 3.89
N ILE A 28 -0.19 0.01 2.71
CA ILE A 28 -1.23 1.02 2.51
C ILE A 28 -2.57 0.27 2.36
N MET A 29 -3.49 0.55 3.28
CA MET A 29 -4.85 0.01 3.24
C MET A 29 -5.79 1.20 3.31
N THR A 30 -6.51 1.44 2.22
CA THR A 30 -7.53 2.49 2.15
C THR A 30 -8.90 1.88 1.93
N ASN A 31 -9.93 2.58 2.39
CA ASN A 31 -11.30 2.21 2.09
C ASN A 31 -11.56 2.51 0.61
N ARG A 32 -12.08 1.51 -0.11
CA ARG A 32 -12.58 1.68 -1.49
C ARG A 32 -13.87 2.49 -1.49
N GLU A 33 -13.73 3.79 -1.30
CA GLU A 33 -14.68 4.78 -1.79
C GLU A 33 -14.01 5.42 -3.01
N ASP A 34 -14.78 5.70 -4.06
CA ASP A 34 -14.27 6.08 -5.39
C ASP A 34 -13.29 7.27 -5.40
N ASP A 35 -13.28 8.06 -4.32
CA ASP A 35 -12.42 9.21 -4.15
C ASP A 35 -11.13 8.96 -3.35
N ASN A 36 -10.97 7.91 -2.54
CA ASN A 36 -9.81 7.82 -1.62
C ASN A 36 -8.45 7.48 -2.29
N SER A 37 -8.41 7.31 -3.60
CA SER A 37 -7.17 7.07 -4.36
C SER A 37 -6.18 8.25 -4.30
N TYR A 38 -6.65 9.49 -4.13
CA TYR A 38 -5.76 10.64 -3.96
C TYR A 38 -4.97 10.59 -2.65
N ILE A 39 -5.51 9.96 -1.60
CA ILE A 39 -4.84 9.80 -0.30
C ILE A 39 -3.64 8.85 -0.47
N GLU A 40 -3.81 7.78 -1.24
CA GLU A 40 -2.72 6.86 -1.56
C GLU A 40 -1.60 7.59 -2.33
N GLY A 41 -1.99 8.38 -3.33
CA GLY A 41 -1.06 9.21 -4.09
C GLY A 41 -0.30 10.21 -3.23
N LEU A 42 -0.96 10.86 -2.27
CA LEU A 42 -0.32 11.80 -1.34
C LEU A 42 0.67 11.09 -0.41
N VAL A 43 0.33 9.91 0.10
CA VAL A 43 1.24 9.13 0.97
C VAL A 43 2.47 8.67 0.18
N ILE A 44 2.27 8.18 -1.05
CA ILE A 44 3.38 7.77 -1.93
C ILE A 44 4.25 8.99 -2.27
N ASN A 45 3.65 10.12 -2.64
CA ASN A 45 4.38 11.33 -2.96
C ASN A 45 5.17 11.87 -1.76
N PHE A 46 4.58 11.86 -0.56
CA PHE A 46 5.26 12.24 0.67
C PHE A 46 6.51 11.38 0.90
N ILE A 47 6.41 10.06 0.78
CA ILE A 47 7.55 9.17 1.00
C ILE A 47 8.57 9.29 -0.13
N HIS A 48 8.13 9.46 -1.37
CA HIS A 48 9.02 9.69 -2.50
C HIS A 48 9.85 10.97 -2.32
N TYR A 49 9.24 12.07 -1.85
CA TYR A 49 9.93 13.33 -1.64
C TYR A 49 11.02 13.24 -0.56
N PHE A 50 10.74 12.59 0.56
CA PHE A 50 11.68 12.52 1.70
C PHE A 50 12.64 11.32 1.64
N TRP A 51 12.23 10.20 1.05
CA TRP A 51 12.93 8.92 1.05
C TRP A 51 12.76 8.15 -0.27
N TRP A 52 13.06 8.80 -1.40
CA TRP A 52 12.98 8.22 -2.74
C TRP A 52 13.55 6.80 -2.85
N SER A 53 14.69 6.52 -2.21
CA SER A 53 15.33 5.20 -2.22
C SER A 53 14.46 4.04 -1.73
N LEU A 54 13.46 4.30 -0.89
CA LEU A 54 12.51 3.27 -0.42
C LEU A 54 11.51 2.88 -1.51
N VAL A 55 11.22 3.76 -2.45
CA VAL A 55 10.28 3.51 -3.55
C VAL A 55 10.89 2.52 -4.55
N ASP A 56 12.20 2.61 -4.77
CA ASP A 56 12.94 1.68 -5.65
C ASP A 56 13.15 0.30 -5.02
N LEU A 57 12.84 0.12 -3.74
CA LEU A 57 13.06 -1.14 -3.04
C LEU A 57 11.89 -2.10 -3.30
N PRO A 58 12.13 -3.22 -4.00
CA PRO A 58 11.08 -4.12 -4.42
C PRO A 58 10.39 -4.73 -3.20
N GLY A 59 9.07 -4.57 -3.16
CA GLY A 59 8.22 -5.10 -2.10
C GLY A 59 8.10 -4.22 -0.87
N PHE A 60 8.88 -3.14 -0.71
CA PHE A 60 8.78 -2.26 0.46
C PHE A 60 7.37 -1.65 0.58
N PHE A 61 6.82 -1.17 -0.53
CA PHE A 61 5.43 -0.73 -0.59
C PHE A 61 4.51 -1.89 -0.92
N GLN A 62 3.48 -2.06 -0.11
CA GLN A 62 2.43 -3.04 -0.32
C GLN A 62 1.08 -2.35 -0.22
N GLN A 63 0.13 -2.75 -1.05
CA GLN A 63 -1.25 -2.28 -0.97
C GLN A 63 -2.14 -3.47 -0.66
N ILE A 64 -3.01 -3.32 0.34
CA ILE A 64 -4.12 -4.25 0.56
C ILE A 64 -5.39 -3.55 0.13
N ILE A 65 -6.10 -4.20 -0.79
CA ILE A 65 -7.36 -3.68 -1.31
C ILE A 65 -8.51 -4.57 -0.86
N SER A 66 -9.46 -3.97 -0.15
CA SER A 66 -10.66 -4.66 0.30
C SER A 66 -11.59 -4.97 -0.89
N PRO A 67 -12.29 -6.12 -0.87
CA PRO A 67 -13.30 -6.41 -1.88
C PRO A 67 -14.50 -5.46 -1.73
N ILE A 68 -15.11 -5.07 -2.86
CA ILE A 68 -16.29 -4.20 -2.90
C ILE A 68 -17.55 -5.04 -2.68
N VAL A 69 -17.64 -6.18 -3.37
CA VAL A 69 -18.81 -7.08 -3.30
C VAL A 69 -18.34 -8.51 -3.08
N LYS A 70 -19.06 -9.23 -2.22
CA LYS A 70 -18.87 -10.67 -2.00
C LYS A 70 -20.19 -11.40 -2.25
N CYS A 71 -20.28 -12.09 -3.38
CA CYS A 71 -21.45 -12.83 -3.81
C CYS A 71 -21.31 -14.31 -3.47
N THR A 72 -22.37 -14.92 -2.93
CA THR A 72 -22.40 -16.37 -2.66
C THR A 72 -23.63 -16.99 -3.31
N LYS A 73 -23.43 -18.03 -4.14
CA LYS A 73 -24.51 -18.82 -4.75
C LYS A 73 -24.25 -20.31 -4.52
N GLY A 74 -24.91 -20.89 -3.52
CA GLY A 74 -24.67 -22.27 -3.09
C GLY A 74 -23.22 -22.44 -2.61
N LYS A 75 -22.44 -23.30 -3.29
CA LYS A 75 -21.00 -23.49 -3.02
C LYS A 75 -20.09 -22.52 -3.78
N LYS A 76 -20.63 -21.71 -4.70
CA LYS A 76 -19.84 -20.76 -5.49
C LYS A 76 -19.69 -19.45 -4.72
N LEU A 77 -18.45 -19.05 -4.49
CA LEU A 77 -18.07 -17.78 -3.88
C LEU A 77 -17.37 -16.92 -4.93
N GLU A 78 -17.90 -15.72 -5.19
CA GLU A 78 -17.29 -14.73 -6.05
C GLU A 78 -17.01 -13.46 -5.26
N THR A 79 -15.82 -12.90 -5.45
CA THR A 79 -15.35 -11.71 -4.73
C THR A 79 -14.90 -10.70 -5.77
N ILE A 80 -15.57 -9.56 -5.78
CA ILE A 80 -15.41 -8.52 -6.80
C ILE A 80 -14.68 -7.35 -6.17
N PHE A 81 -13.61 -6.94 -6.85
CA PHE A 81 -12.72 -5.89 -6.37
C PHE A 81 -12.92 -4.58 -7.15
N MET A 82 -13.54 -4.58 -8.32
CA MET A 82 -13.79 -3.34 -9.09
C MET A 82 -15.22 -3.33 -9.64
N LEU A 83 -15.89 -2.18 -9.65
CA LEU A 83 -17.25 -2.04 -10.17
C LEU A 83 -17.41 -2.47 -11.64
N PRO A 84 -16.47 -2.17 -12.58
CA PRO A 84 -16.57 -2.68 -13.95
C PRO A 84 -16.54 -4.20 -14.09
N GLN A 85 -16.15 -4.94 -13.04
CA GLN A 85 -16.19 -6.41 -13.01
C GLN A 85 -17.56 -6.95 -12.55
N TYR A 86 -18.45 -6.08 -12.05
CA TYR A 86 -19.80 -6.43 -11.60
C TYR A 86 -20.82 -6.45 -12.76
N ASP A 87 -20.65 -5.60 -13.77
CA ASP A 87 -21.61 -5.42 -14.87
C ASP A 87 -21.45 -6.42 -16.04
N ILE A 88 -20.88 -7.61 -15.79
CA ILE A 88 -20.66 -8.67 -16.79
C ILE A 88 -21.63 -9.83 -16.56
#